data_AF-A0A3D4BDC0-F1
#
_entry.id   AF-A0A3D4BDC0-F1
#
_cell.length_a   1.000
_cell.length_b   1.000
_cell.length_c   1.000
_cell.angle_alpha   90.00
_cell.angle_beta   90.00
_cell.angle_gamma   90.00
#
_symmetry.space_group_name_H-M   'P 1'
#
loop_
_entity.id
_entity.type
_entity.pdbx_description
1 polymer ?
#
loop_
_entity_poly.entity_id
_entity_poly.type
_entity_poly.pdbx_seq_one_letter_code
_entity_poly.pdbx_strand_id
1 'polypeptide(L)'
;PEKSKKAYPTREAFMEALAPVLHEELVAIRDVGVDVVQFDDPHLCLFVDEEVRAQFDDPDREADYCVGLLNDIFAGVEGVTLAIHLCRRNKARAGW
;
A
#
# COMPACT_ATOMS: atom_id res chain seq x y z
N PRO A 1 -9.13 -9.65 12.09
CA PRO A 1 -10.42 -9.83 11.38
C PRO A 1 -11.67 -9.57 12.25
N GLU A 2 -11.74 -10.05 13.50
CA GLU A 2 -12.98 -9.97 14.31
C GLU A 2 -13.52 -8.56 14.56
N LYS A 3 -12.64 -7.55 14.69
CA LYS A 3 -13.06 -6.18 15.02
C LYS A 3 -13.64 -5.41 13.82
N SER A 4 -13.21 -5.72 12.60
CA SER A 4 -13.56 -4.96 11.40
C SER A 4 -14.57 -5.67 10.48
N LYS A 5 -14.85 -6.97 10.68
CA LYS A 5 -15.79 -7.76 9.86
C LYS A 5 -17.18 -7.15 9.65
N LYS A 6 -17.69 -6.41 10.65
CA LYS A 6 -19.01 -5.74 10.56
C LYS A 6 -18.99 -4.53 9.63
N ALA A 7 -17.85 -3.86 9.49
CA ALA A 7 -17.68 -2.71 8.61
C ALA A 7 -17.21 -3.14 7.22
N TYR A 8 -16.31 -4.11 7.16
CA TYR A 8 -15.70 -4.61 5.92
C TYR A 8 -15.78 -6.14 5.90
N PRO A 9 -16.65 -6.73 5.05
CA PRO A 9 -16.85 -8.18 4.99
C PRO A 9 -15.60 -8.94 4.56
N THR A 10 -14.75 -8.32 3.73
CA THR A 10 -13.50 -8.89 3.21
C THR A 10 -12.33 -7.93 3.46
N ARG A 11 -11.11 -8.45 3.31
CA ARG A 11 -9.89 -7.62 3.38
C ARG A 11 -9.86 -6.64 2.20
N GLU A 12 -10.30 -7.08 1.04
CA GLU A 12 -10.39 -6.32 -0.21
C GLU A 12 -11.33 -5.13 -0.04
N ALA A 13 -12.53 -5.35 0.52
CA ALA A 13 -13.48 -4.28 0.80
C ALA A 13 -12.93 -3.22 1.76
N PHE A 14 -12.08 -3.61 2.70
CA PHE A 14 -11.37 -2.65 3.56
C PHE A 14 -10.33 -1.85 2.77
N MET A 15 -9.53 -2.51 1.94
CA MET A 15 -8.50 -1.85 1.14
C MET A 15 -9.10 -0.91 0.10
N GLU A 16 -10.17 -1.31 -0.57
CA GLU A 16 -10.94 -0.48 -1.53
C GLU A 16 -11.54 0.75 -0.86
N ALA A 17 -12.01 0.64 0.38
CA ALA A 17 -12.50 1.79 1.14
C ALA A 17 -11.37 2.72 1.62
N LEU A 18 -10.16 2.20 1.79
CA LEU A 18 -9.00 2.96 2.27
C LEU A 18 -8.30 3.75 1.15
N ALA A 19 -8.24 3.21 -0.07
CA ALA A 19 -7.54 3.86 -1.18
C ALA A 19 -8.05 5.30 -1.47
N PRO A 20 -9.36 5.59 -1.51
CA PRO A 20 -9.87 6.96 -1.68
C PRO A 20 -9.43 7.91 -0.56
N VAL A 21 -9.41 7.43 0.69
CA VAL A 21 -8.98 8.24 1.85
C VAL A 21 -7.52 8.64 1.72
N LEU A 22 -6.66 7.71 1.32
CA LEU A 22 -5.23 7.97 1.11
C LEU A 22 -4.98 8.87 -0.12
N HIS A 23 -5.82 8.75 -1.16
CA HIS A 23 -5.79 9.67 -2.29
C HIS A 23 -6.12 11.11 -1.86
N GLU A 24 -7.17 11.30 -1.08
CA GLU A 24 -7.54 12.61 -0.51
C GLU A 24 -6.42 13.19 0.36
N GLU A 25 -5.75 12.35 1.15
CA GLU A 25 -4.59 12.75 1.95
C GLU A 25 -3.40 13.17 1.07
N LEU A 26 -3.09 12.41 0.02
CA LEU A 26 -2.05 12.75 -0.95
C LEU A 26 -2.33 14.10 -1.63
N VAL A 27 -3.58 14.32 -2.04
CA VAL A 27 -4.06 15.59 -2.62
C VAL A 27 -3.84 16.74 -1.63
N ALA A 28 -4.24 16.56 -0.37
CA ALA A 28 -4.08 17.59 0.66
C ALA A 28 -2.60 17.89 0.95
N ILE A 29 -1.74 16.87 0.99
CA ILE A 29 -0.29 17.04 1.21
C ILE A 29 0.34 17.80 0.04
N ARG A 30 0.03 17.44 -1.21
CA ARG A 30 0.48 18.18 -2.39
C ARG A 30 0.09 19.65 -2.29
N ASP A 31 -1.15 19.93 -1.92
CA ASP A 31 -1.69 21.30 -1.92
C ASP A 31 -1.06 22.21 -0.85
N VAL A 32 -0.38 21.62 0.16
CA VAL A 32 0.48 22.36 1.11
C VAL A 32 1.79 22.86 0.47
N GLY A 33 2.13 22.37 -0.73
CA GLY A 33 3.28 22.84 -1.52
C GLY A 33 4.58 22.08 -1.25
N VAL A 34 4.49 20.79 -0.90
CA VAL A 34 5.68 19.92 -0.78
C VAL A 34 6.21 19.50 -2.16
N ASP A 35 7.52 19.32 -2.29
CA ASP A 35 8.16 18.91 -3.55
C ASP A 35 8.09 17.40 -3.81
N VAL A 36 8.03 16.60 -2.73
CA VAL A 36 8.07 15.13 -2.78
C VAL A 36 7.08 14.54 -1.77
N VAL A 37 6.31 13.54 -2.20
CA VAL A 37 5.49 12.69 -1.33
C VAL A 37 5.92 11.24 -1.49
N GLN A 38 6.19 10.57 -0.38
CA GLN A 38 6.59 9.16 -0.35
C GLN A 38 5.45 8.31 0.22
N PHE A 39 5.13 7.22 -0.47
CA PHE A 39 4.25 6.17 0.02
C PHE A 39 5.08 4.94 0.41
N ASP A 40 4.87 4.43 1.62
CA ASP A 40 5.59 3.28 2.14
C ASP A 40 4.74 2.01 1.98
N ASP A 41 5.19 1.09 1.11
CA ASP A 41 4.60 -0.26 1.00
C ASP A 41 5.64 -1.33 1.40
N PRO A 42 5.71 -1.68 2.69
CA PRO A 42 6.62 -2.70 3.18
C PRO A 42 6.12 -4.14 2.87
N HIS A 43 4.93 -4.31 2.29
CA HIS A 43 4.37 -5.63 2.01
C HIS A 43 4.63 -6.07 0.57
N LEU A 44 4.43 -5.19 -0.40
CA LEU A 44 4.61 -5.49 -1.83
C LEU A 44 6.01 -6.07 -2.13
N CYS A 45 7.05 -5.52 -1.51
CA CYS A 45 8.43 -5.96 -1.72
C CYS A 45 8.70 -7.41 -1.24
N LEU A 46 7.80 -8.01 -0.46
CA LEU A 46 7.97 -9.36 0.08
C LEU A 46 7.52 -10.45 -0.88
N PHE A 47 6.76 -10.11 -1.92
CA PHE A 47 6.36 -11.07 -2.95
C PHE A 47 7.53 -11.54 -3.84
N VAL A 48 8.76 -11.08 -3.58
CA VAL A 48 10.00 -11.63 -4.14
C VAL A 48 10.52 -12.85 -3.36
N ASP A 49 10.00 -13.10 -2.15
CA ASP A 49 10.38 -14.20 -1.27
C ASP A 49 9.42 -15.39 -1.47
N GLU A 50 9.96 -16.56 -1.83
CA GLU A 50 9.18 -17.78 -2.07
C GLU A 50 8.40 -18.24 -0.83
N GLU A 51 8.94 -18.04 0.39
CA GLU A 51 8.26 -18.43 1.64
C GLU A 51 7.04 -17.53 1.92
N VAL A 52 7.10 -16.27 1.49
CA VAL A 52 5.96 -15.35 1.57
C VAL A 52 4.94 -15.71 0.51
N ARG A 53 5.38 -15.92 -0.74
CA ARG A 53 4.50 -16.30 -1.85
C ARG A 53 3.71 -17.57 -1.56
N ALA A 54 4.31 -18.56 -0.89
CA ALA A 54 3.64 -19.82 -0.51
C ALA A 54 2.48 -19.66 0.50
N GLN A 55 2.31 -18.49 1.11
CA GLN A 55 1.22 -18.20 2.04
C GLN A 55 -0.07 -17.73 1.34
N PHE A 56 -0.03 -17.55 0.02
CA PHE A 56 -1.15 -17.08 -0.78
C PHE A 56 -1.51 -18.13 -1.85
N ASP A 57 -2.80 -18.24 -2.15
CA ASP A 57 -3.30 -19.13 -3.21
C ASP A 57 -2.82 -18.68 -4.60
N ASP A 58 -2.78 -17.37 -4.82
CA ASP A 58 -2.31 -16.73 -6.05
C ASP A 58 -1.47 -15.48 -5.70
N PRO A 59 -0.16 -15.65 -5.46
CA PRO A 59 0.71 -14.55 -5.04
C PRO A 59 0.90 -13.48 -6.13
N ASP A 60 0.73 -13.82 -7.41
CA ASP A 60 0.86 -12.84 -8.50
C ASP A 60 -0.38 -11.95 -8.55
N ARG A 61 -1.58 -12.53 -8.44
CA ARG A 61 -2.82 -11.75 -8.29
C ARG A 61 -2.77 -10.83 -7.06
N GLU A 62 -2.20 -11.29 -5.95
CA GLU A 62 -2.07 -10.48 -4.73
C GLU A 62 -1.11 -9.31 -4.92
N ALA A 63 0.03 -9.53 -5.57
CA ALA A 63 0.98 -8.46 -5.89
C ALA A 63 0.37 -7.45 -6.87
N ASP A 64 -0.29 -7.91 -7.93
CA ASP A 64 -0.99 -7.05 -8.89
C ASP A 64 -2.10 -6.23 -8.22
N TYR A 65 -2.81 -6.83 -7.27
CA TYR A 65 -3.85 -6.14 -6.51
C TYR A 65 -3.28 -5.03 -5.62
N CYS A 66 -2.16 -5.28 -4.92
CA CYS A 66 -1.44 -4.24 -4.17
C CYS A 66 -0.98 -3.09 -5.08
N VAL A 67 -0.43 -3.41 -6.25
CA VAL A 67 -0.03 -2.40 -7.24
C VAL A 67 -1.22 -1.59 -7.75
N GLY A 68 -2.37 -2.24 -7.98
CA GLY A 68 -3.62 -1.58 -8.37
C GLY A 68 -4.06 -0.53 -7.36
N LEU A 69 -4.11 -0.88 -6.07
CA LEU A 69 -4.48 0.05 -5.01
C LEU A 69 -3.52 1.25 -4.91
N LEU A 70 -2.21 1.03 -5.04
CA LEU A 70 -1.22 2.10 -5.06
C LEU A 70 -1.43 3.05 -6.24
N ASN A 71 -1.71 2.50 -7.42
CA ASN A 71 -2.01 3.30 -8.60
C ASN A 71 -3.31 4.10 -8.42
N ASP A 72 -4.34 3.52 -7.79
CA ASP A 72 -5.59 4.22 -7.48
C ASP A 72 -5.34 5.42 -6.54
N ILE A 73 -4.46 5.26 -5.55
CA ILE A 73 -4.05 6.35 -4.65
C ILE A 73 -3.36 7.48 -5.43
N PHE A 74 -2.52 7.15 -6.41
CA PHE A 74 -1.75 8.13 -7.19
C PHE A 74 -2.49 8.72 -8.39
N ALA A 75 -3.64 8.17 -8.75
CA ALA A 75 -4.35 8.50 -9.98
C ALA A 75 -4.63 10.02 -10.12
N GLY A 76 -4.17 10.63 -11.20
CA GLY A 76 -4.43 12.04 -11.51
C GLY A 76 -3.68 13.05 -10.61
N VAL A 77 -2.74 12.60 -9.78
CA VAL A 77 -1.90 13.51 -8.99
C VAL A 77 -0.71 13.98 -9.81
N GLU A 78 -0.70 15.26 -10.14
CA GLU A 78 0.38 15.93 -10.87
C GLU A 78 0.98 17.06 -10.03
N GLY A 79 2.11 17.63 -10.49
CA GLY A 79 2.74 18.82 -9.88
C GLY A 79 3.59 18.55 -8.64
N VAL A 80 3.78 17.29 -8.25
CA VAL A 80 4.62 16.86 -7.14
C VAL A 80 5.40 15.60 -7.52
N THR A 81 6.58 15.38 -6.94
CA THR A 81 7.32 14.13 -7.13
C THR A 81 6.70 13.04 -6.27
N LEU A 82 6.21 11.97 -6.89
CA LEU A 82 5.71 10.80 -6.18
C LEU A 82 6.84 9.76 -6.04
N ALA A 83 7.00 9.21 -4.84
CA ALA A 83 7.98 8.19 -4.53
C ALA A 83 7.32 7.00 -3.84
N ILE A 84 7.85 5.80 -4.07
CA ILE A 84 7.46 4.59 -3.35
C ILE A 84 8.67 4.01 -2.61
N HIS A 85 8.49 3.75 -1.31
CA HIS A 85 9.48 3.04 -0.52
C HIS A 85 9.09 1.56 -0.40
N LEU A 86 9.99 0.71 -0.90
CA LEU A 86 9.84 -0.74 -0.85
C LEU A 86 10.87 -1.32 0.12
N CYS A 87 10.43 -1.55 1.37
CA CYS A 87 11.27 -2.15 2.40
C CYS A 87 11.28 -3.67 2.28
N ARG A 88 12.46 -4.29 2.36
CA ARG A 88 12.63 -5.77 2.38
C ARG A 88 12.54 -6.37 3.78
N ARG A 89 11.96 -5.65 4.75
CA ARG A 89 11.97 -6.01 6.17
C ARG A 89 13.36 -6.42 6.66
N ASN A 90 14.41 -5.67 6.31
CA ASN A 90 15.74 -5.90 6.89
C ASN A 90 15.70 -5.52 8.38
N LYS A 91 15.26 -6.47 9.23
CA LYS A 91 15.30 -6.38 10.69
C LYS A 91 16.77 -6.45 11.12
N ALA A 92 17.52 -5.38 10.87
CA ALA A 92 18.96 -5.30 11.04
C ALA A 92 19.44 -5.32 12.52
N ARG A 93 18.53 -5.54 13.47
CA ARG A 93 18.73 -5.90 14.89
C ARG A 93 17.35 -6.21 15.47
N ALA A 94 17.26 -7.14 16.43
CA ALA A 94 16.04 -7.40 17.19
C ALA A 94 15.39 -6.07 17.63
N GLY A 95 14.19 -5.77 17.14
CA GLY A 95 13.49 -4.51 17.38
C GLY A 95 12.31 -4.70 18.32
N TRP A 96 12.32 -3.88 19.39
CA TRP A 96 11.31 -3.54 20.40
C TRP A 96 10.29 -4.61 20.82
#